data_AF-A0A447T4V9-F1
#
_entry.id   AF-A0A447T4V9-F1
#
_cell.length_a   1.000
_cell.length_b   1.000
_cell.length_c   1.000
_cell.angle_alpha   90.00
_cell.angle_beta   90.00
_cell.angle_gamma   90.00
#
_symmetry.space_group_name_H-M   'P 1'
#
loop_
_entity.id
_entity.type
_entity.pdbx_description
1 polymer ?
#
loop_
_entity_poly.entity_id
_entity_poly.type
_entity_poly.pdbx_seq_one_letter_code
_entity_poly.pdbx_strand_id
1 'polypeptide(L)' 'MELALGKGNGESLDRSIDVHISRLRKALESGDSDSQLRYIQTVWGYGYVFVPDGSPRE' A
#
# COMPACT_ATOMS: atom_id res chain seq x y z
N MET A 1 6.09 -20.77 -3.13
CA MET A 1 6.08 -19.28 -3.00
C MET A 1 6.90 -18.57 -4.07
N GLU A 2 7.75 -19.28 -4.83
CA GLU A 2 8.60 -18.65 -5.85
C GLU A 2 7.93 -18.46 -7.23
N LEU A 3 6.81 -19.14 -7.50
CA LEU A 3 6.13 -19.09 -8.80
C LEU A 3 5.29 -17.82 -9.05
N ALA A 4 5.11 -16.95 -8.06
CA ALA A 4 4.31 -15.72 -8.19
C ALA A 4 5.15 -14.50 -8.65
N LEU A 5 6.48 -14.62 -8.63
CA LEU A 5 7.40 -13.53 -8.94
C LEU A 5 7.97 -13.78 -10.34
N GLY A 6 7.26 -13.31 -11.37
CA GLY A 6 7.71 -13.38 -12.75
C GLY A 6 9.13 -12.83 -12.96
N LYS A 7 9.75 -13.20 -14.08
CA LYS A 7 11.14 -12.91 -14.49
C LYS A 7 11.53 -11.45 -14.22
N GLY A 8 12.19 -11.21 -13.10
CA GLY A 8 12.52 -9.88 -12.60
C GLY A 8 12.42 -9.74 -11.07
N ASN A 9 12.53 -10.83 -10.29
CA ASN A 9 12.77 -10.78 -8.84
C ASN A 9 11.83 -9.83 -8.07
N GLY A 10 10.60 -9.62 -8.57
CA GLY A 10 9.60 -8.72 -7.97
C GLY A 10 9.76 -7.23 -8.29
N GLU A 11 10.80 -6.74 -8.97
CA GLU A 11 11.04 -5.29 -9.15
C GLU A 11 9.99 -4.60 -10.04
N SER A 12 9.52 -5.29 -11.08
CA SER A 12 8.44 -4.81 -11.94
C SER A 12 7.08 -4.88 -11.23
N LEU A 13 6.93 -5.86 -10.34
CA LEU A 13 5.74 -6.00 -9.51
C LEU A 13 5.71 -4.89 -8.45
N ASP A 14 6.84 -4.57 -7.83
CA ASP A 14 7.01 -3.53 -6.80
C ASP A 14 6.55 -2.15 -7.31
N ARG A 15 7.01 -1.74 -8.50
CA ARG A 15 6.52 -0.51 -9.15
C ARG A 15 5.03 -0.54 -9.48
N SER A 16 4.49 -1.72 -9.77
CA SER A 16 3.05 -1.87 -9.98
C SER A 16 2.27 -1.75 -8.67
N ILE A 17 2.85 -2.17 -7.53
CA ILE A 17 2.22 -2.08 -6.21
C ILE A 17 1.96 -0.61 -5.86
N ASP A 18 2.91 0.31 -6.08
CA ASP A 18 2.71 1.74 -5.79
C ASP A 18 1.47 2.33 -6.48
N VAL A 19 1.22 1.92 -7.73
CA VAL A 19 0.04 2.34 -8.50
C VAL A 19 -1.23 1.77 -7.88
N HIS A 20 -1.23 0.50 -7.51
CA HIS A 20 -2.39 -0.14 -6.87
C HIS A 20 -2.66 0.47 -5.49
N ILE A 21 -1.63 0.72 -4.69
CA ILE A 21 -1.74 1.38 -3.38
C ILE A 21 -2.29 2.79 -3.55
N SER A 22 -1.81 3.55 -4.54
CA SER A 22 -2.34 4.89 -4.83
C SER A 22 -3.82 4.86 -5.21
N ARG A 23 -4.26 3.87 -6.00
CA ARG A 23 -5.67 3.68 -6.35
C ARG A 23 -6.52 3.29 -5.16
N LEU A 24 -6.03 2.40 -4.30
CA LEU A 24 -6.72 1.98 -3.08
C LEU A 24 -6.88 3.14 -2.10
N ARG A 25 -5.81 3.92 -1.86
CA ARG A 25 -5.85 5.10 -1.01
C ARG A 25 -6.90 6.10 -1.49
N LYS A 26 -6.99 6.35 -2.80
CA LYS A 26 -8.03 7.19 -3.42
C LYS A 26 -9.44 6.62 -3.24
N ALA A 27 -9.61 5.31 -3.44
CA ALA A 27 -10.91 4.67 -3.25
C ALA A 27 -11.41 4.72 -1.79
N LEU A 28 -10.49 4.84 -0.82
CA LEU A 28 -10.77 4.97 0.60
C LEU A 28 -10.92 6.44 1.07
N GLU A 29 -10.81 7.42 0.16
CA GLU A 29 -11.03 8.84 0.48
C GLU A 29 -12.50 9.08 0.83
N SER A 30 -12.79 9.26 2.13
CA SER A 30 -14.14 9.53 2.64
C SER A 30 -14.41 11.03 2.85
N GLY A 31 -13.68 11.91 2.15
CA GLY A 31 -13.81 13.38 2.23
C GLY A 31 -12.75 14.07 3.09
N ASP A 32 -12.00 13.32 3.91
CA ASP A 32 -10.86 13.83 4.68
C ASP A 32 -9.54 13.39 4.03
N SER A 33 -8.70 14.35 3.63
CA SER A 33 -7.39 14.08 2.99
C SER A 33 -6.42 13.30 3.88
N ASP A 34 -6.66 13.26 5.19
CA ASP A 34 -5.85 12.49 6.14
C ASP A 34 -6.26 10.99 6.17
N SER A 35 -7.50 10.66 5.75
CA SER A 35 -8.03 9.29 5.69
C SER A 35 -7.25 8.36 4.77
N GLN A 36 -6.62 8.90 3.73
CA GLN A 36 -5.91 8.11 2.71
C GLN A 36 -4.69 7.37 3.26
N LEU A 37 -4.04 7.90 4.31
CA LEU A 37 -2.86 7.29 4.94
C LEU A 37 -3.22 6.43 6.16
N ARG A 38 -4.40 6.67 6.76
CA ARG A 38 -4.86 5.95 7.95
C ARG A 38 -5.01 4.46 7.70
N TYR A 39 -5.63 4.09 6.58
CA TYR A 39 -5.95 2.69 6.29
C TYR A 39 -4.80 1.91 5.67
N ILE A 40 -3.92 2.56 4.91
CA ILE A 40 -2.78 1.91 4.25
C ILE A 40 -1.54 2.75 4.53
N GLN A 41 -0.69 2.25 5.42
CA GLN A 41 0.52 2.94 5.88
C GLN A 41 1.75 2.46 5.12
N THR A 42 2.67 3.39 4.84
CA THR A 42 3.98 3.05 4.28
C THR A 42 4.96 2.77 5.41
N VAL A 43 5.59 1.59 5.38
CA VAL A 43 6.68 1.19 6.27
C VAL A 43 7.96 1.08 5.46
N TRP A 44 8.85 2.05 5.66
CA TRP A 44 10.12 2.11 4.95
C TRP A 44 10.96 0.84 5.18
N GLY A 45 11.44 0.24 4.10
CA GLY A 45 12.21 -1.01 4.14
C GLY A 45 11.38 -2.29 4.28
N TYR A 46 10.05 -2.20 4.33
CA TYR A 46 9.15 -3.36 4.42
C TYR A 46 8.02 -3.35 3.38
N GLY A 47 7.40 -2.19 3.12
CA GLY A 47 6.30 -2.06 2.16
C GLY A 47 5.08 -1.39 2.76
N TYR A 48 3.89 -1.95 2.53
CA TYR A 48 2.60 -1.35 2.89
C TYR A 48 1.85 -2.20 3.90
N VAL A 49 1.24 -1.57 4.90
CA VAL A 49 0.45 -2.24 5.94
C VAL A 49 -0.98 -1.71 5.92
N PHE A 50 -1.94 -2.63 5.94
CA PHE A 50 -3.36 -2.30 6.08
C PHE A 50 -3.73 -2.19 7.56
N VAL A 51 -4.34 -1.08 7.96
CA VAL A 51 -4.79 -0.77 9.33
C VAL A 51 -6.28 -0.43 9.28
N PRO A 52 -7.17 -1.39 9.55
CA PRO A 52 -8.62 -1.21 9.39
C PRO A 52 -9.22 -0.17 10.34
N ASP A 53 -8.64 0.01 11.53
CA ASP A 53 -9.08 0.98 12.53
C ASP A 53 -8.63 2.41 12.23
N GLY A 54 -7.84 2.62 11.17
CA GLY A 54 -7.35 3.94 10.75
C GLY A 54 -6.51 4.67 11.80
N SER A 55 -6.02 3.95 12.81
CA SER A 55 -5.28 4.52 13.93
C SER A 55 -3.87 4.92 13.48
N PRO A 56 -3.39 6.14 13.80
CA PRO A 56 -2.00 6.50 13.59
C PRO A 56 -1.10 5.53 14.34
N ARG A 57 0.06 5.22 13.77
CA ARG A 57 1.09 4.48 14.49
C ARG A 57 1.62 5.35 15.63
N GLU A 58 1.56 4.83 16.86
CA GLU A 58 2.22 5.45 18.03
C GLU A 58 3.75 5.47 17.90
#